data_AF-A0A9W9Z265-F1
#
_entry.id   AF-A0A9W9Z265-F1
#
_cell.length_a   1.000
_cell.length_b   1.000
_cell.length_c   1.000
_cell.angle_alpha   90.00
_cell.angle_beta   90.00
_cell.angle_gamma   90.00
#
_symmetry.space_group_name_H-M   'P 1'
#
loop_
_entity.id
_entity.type
_entity.pdbx_description
1 polymer ?
#
loop_
_entity_poly.entity_id
_entity_poly.type
_entity_poly.pdbx_seq_one_letter_code
_entity_poly.pdbx_strand_id
1 'polypeptide(L)'
;MLATRLRSATPFIAAGLAAGSAAFLGYQACYSTAVHARDENLKAFKDTNVLIIGGGYGGIATAKKLKDQCNVTLIDARDAFHHNMGAQRSSVETGFANKCLIPTDQHLAKTLSEGKLLELIHPSRW
;
A
#
# COMPACT_ATOMS: atom_id res chain seq x y z
N MET A 1 44.90 38.20 -7.79
CA MET A 1 43.82 38.10 -8.80
C MET A 1 42.71 37.11 -8.43
N LEU A 2 43.02 35.94 -7.83
CA LEU A 2 42.00 34.93 -7.46
C LEU A 2 41.00 35.41 -6.37
N ALA A 3 41.50 36.12 -5.35
CA ALA A 3 40.67 36.62 -4.24
C ALA A 3 39.62 37.66 -4.68
N THR A 4 39.88 38.41 -5.76
CA THR A 4 38.93 39.38 -6.33
C THR A 4 37.80 38.67 -7.07
N ARG A 5 38.11 37.55 -7.74
CA ARG A 5 37.12 36.68 -8.42
C ARG A 5 36.22 35.91 -7.44
N LEU A 6 36.76 35.50 -6.30
CA LEU A 6 35.97 34.90 -5.22
C LEU A 6 34.98 35.92 -4.61
N ARG A 7 35.41 37.16 -4.41
CA ARG A 7 34.55 38.25 -3.89
C ARG A 7 33.37 38.57 -4.82
N SER A 8 33.58 38.55 -6.14
CA SER A 8 32.50 38.71 -7.12
C SER A 8 31.57 37.50 -7.24
N ALA A 9 32.01 36.31 -6.83
CA ALA A 9 31.22 35.08 -6.88
C ALA A 9 30.36 34.86 -5.62
N THR A 10 30.75 35.46 -4.48
CA THR A 10 30.03 35.41 -3.19
C THR A 10 28.52 35.66 -3.29
N PRO A 11 28.01 36.69 -4.00
CA PRO A 11 26.56 36.92 -4.08
C PRO A 11 25.80 35.79 -4.81
N PHE A 12 26.43 35.13 -5.78
CA PHE A 12 25.80 34.02 -6.52
C PHE A 12 25.75 32.74 -5.69
N ILE A 13 26.79 32.46 -4.91
CA ILE A 13 26.82 31.30 -4.01
C ILE A 13 25.80 31.49 -2.87
N ALA A 14 25.74 32.68 -2.27
CA ALA A 14 24.79 33.00 -1.22
C ALA A 14 23.33 32.90 -1.71
N ALA A 15 23.05 33.44 -2.90
CA ALA A 15 21.71 33.34 -3.50
C ALA A 15 21.31 31.89 -3.82
N GLY A 16 22.23 31.08 -4.36
CA GLY A 16 21.97 29.67 -4.66
C GLY A 16 21.67 28.84 -3.39
N LEU A 17 22.38 29.09 -2.30
CA LEU A 17 22.20 28.37 -1.05
C LEU A 17 20.90 28.76 -0.33
N ALA A 18 20.53 30.05 -0.36
CA ALA A 18 19.25 30.54 0.15
C ALA A 18 18.05 30.02 -0.66
N ALA A 19 18.13 30.03 -1.99
CA ALA A 19 17.07 29.50 -2.85
C ALA A 19 16.89 27.99 -2.68
N GLY A 20 17.99 27.23 -2.60
CA GLY A 20 17.95 25.78 -2.40
C GLY A 20 17.36 25.38 -1.04
N SER A 21 17.74 26.08 0.03
CA SER A 21 17.22 25.83 1.38
C SER A 21 15.73 26.19 1.50
N ALA A 22 15.28 27.29 0.89
CA ALA A 22 13.87 27.66 0.87
C ALA A 22 13.00 26.62 0.13
N ALA A 23 13.48 26.10 -1.01
CA ALA A 23 12.78 25.06 -1.75
C ALA A 23 12.72 23.74 -0.95
N PHE A 24 13.81 23.36 -0.28
CA PHE A 24 13.86 22.15 0.53
C PHE A 24 12.95 22.23 1.77
N LEU A 25 12.97 23.36 2.48
CA LEU A 25 12.09 23.59 3.64
C LEU A 25 10.61 23.69 3.20
N GLY A 26 10.32 24.33 2.08
CA GLY A 26 8.98 24.36 1.50
C GLY A 26 8.49 22.96 1.14
N TYR A 27 9.34 22.14 0.50
CA TYR A 27 9.04 20.75 0.20
C TYR A 27 8.81 19.93 1.48
N GLN A 28 9.67 20.08 2.49
CA GLN A 28 9.58 19.36 3.75
C GLN A 28 8.34 19.77 4.56
N ALA A 29 7.99 21.05 4.58
CA ALA A 29 6.80 21.56 5.25
C ALA A 29 5.51 21.03 4.59
N CYS A 30 5.43 21.09 3.26
CA CYS A 30 4.30 20.51 2.51
C CYS A 30 4.21 18.99 2.68
N TYR A 31 5.34 18.29 2.71
CA TYR A 31 5.36 16.84 2.89
C TYR A 31 4.92 16.45 4.30
N SER A 32 5.41 17.15 5.33
CA SER A 32 5.04 16.89 6.73
C SER A 32 3.56 17.12 6.98
N THR A 33 3.00 18.25 6.53
CA THR A 33 1.56 18.52 6.71
C THR A 33 0.68 17.52 5.96
N ALA A 34 1.08 17.15 4.73
CA ALA A 34 0.38 16.11 3.97
C ALA A 34 0.42 14.73 4.65
N VAL A 35 1.54 14.37 5.30
CA VAL A 35 1.66 13.10 6.03
C VAL A 35 0.84 13.12 7.32
N HIS A 36 0.86 14.22 8.08
CA HIS A 36 0.06 14.33 9.32
C HIS A 36 -1.44 14.35 9.05
N ALA A 37 -1.91 15.05 8.01
CA ALA A 37 -3.32 15.04 7.62
C ALA A 37 -3.79 13.64 7.18
N ARG A 38 -2.90 12.84 6.59
CA ARG A 38 -3.19 11.43 6.26
C ARG A 38 -3.30 10.58 7.53
N ASP A 39 -2.44 10.80 8.52
CA ASP A 39 -2.41 9.99 9.75
C ASP A 39 -3.63 10.24 10.66
N GLU A 40 -4.12 11.48 10.76
CA GLU A 40 -5.40 11.75 11.44
C GLU A 40 -6.58 11.03 10.79
N ASN A 41 -6.64 11.01 9.46
CA ASN A 41 -7.68 10.29 8.74
C ASN A 41 -7.58 8.77 8.98
N LEU A 42 -6.36 8.22 9.07
CA LEU A 42 -6.13 6.80 9.38
C LEU A 42 -6.62 6.40 10.78
N LYS A 43 -6.46 7.27 11.79
CA LYS A 43 -6.98 7.01 13.15
C LYS A 43 -8.51 6.90 13.19
N ALA A 44 -9.22 7.56 12.26
CA ALA A 44 -10.68 7.49 12.19
C ALA A 44 -11.21 6.15 11.66
N PHE A 45 -10.39 5.36 10.94
CA PHE A 45 -10.84 4.10 10.32
C PHE A 45 -10.62 2.86 11.17
N LYS A 46 -10.12 3.01 12.41
CA LYS A 46 -9.76 1.87 13.26
C LYS A 46 -10.95 0.95 13.58
N ASP A 47 -12.15 1.53 13.69
CA ASP A 47 -13.40 0.81 13.94
C ASP A 47 -14.18 0.45 12.65
N THR A 48 -13.64 0.81 11.48
CA THR A 48 -14.31 0.58 10.19
C THR A 48 -14.08 -0.85 9.72
N ASN A 49 -15.18 -1.54 9.37
CA ASN A 49 -15.13 -2.87 8.76
C ASN A 49 -15.00 -2.72 7.24
N VAL A 50 -13.90 -3.21 6.67
CA VAL A 50 -13.62 -3.16 5.23
C VAL A 50 -13.71 -4.56 4.64
N LEU A 51 -14.58 -4.72 3.66
CA LEU A 51 -14.73 -5.95 2.91
C LEU A 51 -13.99 -5.86 1.58
N ILE A 52 -13.09 -6.80 1.32
CA ILE A 52 -12.37 -6.90 0.06
C ILE A 52 -12.88 -8.14 -0.67
N ILE A 53 -13.42 -7.93 -1.87
CA ILE A 53 -13.95 -9.01 -2.71
C ILE A 53 -12.93 -9.29 -3.82
N GLY A 54 -12.43 -10.52 -3.87
CA GLY A 54 -11.46 -11.01 -4.85
C GLY A 54 -10.02 -11.01 -4.31
N GLY A 55 -9.48 -12.21 -4.10
CA GLY A 55 -8.12 -12.47 -3.61
C GLY A 55 -7.04 -12.38 -4.68
N GLY A 56 -7.14 -11.45 -5.64
CA GLY A 56 -6.11 -11.22 -6.66
C GLY A 56 -4.93 -10.38 -6.14
N TYR A 57 -4.02 -9.99 -7.04
CA TYR A 57 -2.87 -9.13 -6.71
C TYR A 57 -3.29 -7.84 -5.99
N GLY A 58 -4.34 -7.17 -6.49
CA GLY A 58 -4.86 -5.94 -5.90
C GLY A 58 -5.54 -6.16 -4.55
N GLY A 59 -6.34 -7.22 -4.43
CA GLY A 59 -7.05 -7.55 -3.20
C GLY A 59 -6.09 -7.88 -2.06
N ILE A 60 -5.12 -8.75 -2.30
CA ILE A 60 -4.11 -9.13 -1.30
C ILE A 60 -3.19 -7.95 -0.95
N ALA A 61 -2.74 -7.16 -1.93
CA ALA A 61 -1.91 -5.98 -1.66
C ALA A 61 -2.64 -4.95 -0.81
N THR A 62 -3.93 -4.73 -1.08
CA THR A 62 -4.79 -3.82 -0.31
C THR A 62 -5.03 -4.36 1.09
N ALA A 63 -5.35 -5.66 1.21
CA ALA A 63 -5.58 -6.31 2.48
C ALA A 63 -4.35 -6.25 3.40
N LYS A 64 -3.14 -6.43 2.83
CA LYS A 64 -1.86 -6.27 3.57
C LYS A 64 -1.65 -4.85 4.07
N LYS A 65 -1.97 -3.83 3.27
CA LYS A 65 -1.81 -2.42 3.66
C LYS A 65 -2.81 -1.98 4.72
N LEU A 66 -4.03 -2.49 4.64
CA LEU A 66 -5.13 -2.10 5.53
C LEU A 66 -5.18 -2.92 6.84
N LYS A 67 -4.47 -4.05 6.91
CA LYS A 67 -4.45 -4.96 8.07
C LYS A 67 -4.18 -4.25 9.41
N ASP A 68 -3.27 -3.28 9.41
CA ASP A 68 -2.87 -2.55 10.63
C ASP A 68 -3.73 -1.30 10.90
N GLN A 69 -4.61 -0.95 9.96
CA GLN A 69 -5.36 0.31 9.96
C GLN A 69 -6.85 0.11 10.30
N CYS A 70 -7.45 -1.02 9.93
CA CYS A 70 -8.88 -1.28 10.12
C CYS A 70 -9.21 -2.78 10.19
N ASN A 71 -10.47 -3.12 10.49
CA ASN A 71 -10.92 -4.51 10.49
C ASN A 71 -11.20 -4.99 9.05
N VAL A 72 -10.27 -5.74 8.47
CA VAL A 72 -10.35 -6.19 7.09
C VAL A 72 -10.83 -7.63 7.00
N THR A 73 -11.83 -7.87 6.15
CA THR A 73 -12.25 -9.22 5.74
C THR A 73 -11.99 -9.40 4.25
N LEU A 74 -11.22 -10.42 3.88
CA LEU A 74 -11.01 -10.79 2.47
C LEU A 74 -11.91 -11.98 2.14
N ILE A 75 -12.70 -11.81 1.07
CA ILE A 75 -13.51 -12.89 0.49
C ILE A 75 -12.93 -13.22 -0.89
N ASP A 76 -12.56 -14.48 -1.09
CA ASP A 76 -12.25 -15.02 -2.41
C ASP A 76 -12.98 -16.35 -2.59
N ALA A 77 -13.26 -16.72 -3.84
CA ALA A 77 -13.86 -18.01 -4.18
C ALA A 77 -12.85 -19.17 -4.12
N ARG A 78 -11.60 -18.89 -3.76
CA ARG A 78 -10.47 -19.82 -3.78
C ARG A 78 -9.74 -19.75 -2.44
N ASP A 79 -9.28 -20.89 -1.96
CA ASP A 79 -8.49 -20.99 -0.73
C ASP A 79 -7.04 -20.48 -0.89
N ALA A 80 -6.55 -20.44 -2.13
CA ALA A 80 -5.18 -20.05 -2.45
C ALA A 80 -5.11 -18.92 -3.48
N PHE A 81 -4.16 -18.01 -3.25
CA PHE A 81 -3.76 -17.02 -4.22
C PHE A 81 -3.05 -17.69 -5.40
N HIS A 82 -3.62 -17.53 -6.59
CA HIS A 82 -2.99 -18.01 -7.81
C HIS A 82 -2.04 -16.95 -8.36
N HIS A 83 -0.74 -17.25 -8.31
CA HIS A 83 0.27 -16.45 -8.97
C HIS A 83 0.24 -16.69 -10.48
N ASN A 84 -0.67 -16.00 -11.17
CA ASN A 84 -0.92 -16.17 -12.61
C ASN A 84 0.36 -16.04 -13.46
N MET A 85 1.34 -15.24 -13.05
CA MET A 85 2.61 -15.11 -13.76
C MET A 85 3.43 -16.42 -13.77
N GLY A 86 3.22 -17.30 -12.80
CA GLY A 86 3.83 -18.64 -12.75
C GLY A 86 3.13 -19.68 -13.64
N ALA A 87 1.94 -19.38 -14.16
CA ALA A 87 1.15 -20.33 -14.93
C ALA A 87 1.88 -20.79 -16.22
N GLN A 88 2.61 -19.89 -16.88
CA GLN A 88 3.43 -20.25 -18.05
C GLN A 88 4.55 -21.25 -17.70
N ARG A 89 5.11 -21.16 -16.49
CA ARG A 89 6.11 -22.14 -16.04
C ARG A 89 5.46 -23.47 -15.71
N SER A 90 4.23 -23.44 -15.19
CA SER A 90 3.46 -24.66 -14.90
C SER A 90 3.10 -25.48 -16.14
N SER A 91 3.04 -24.85 -17.34
CA SER A 91 2.78 -25.59 -18.58
C SER A 91 3.99 -26.32 -19.14
N VAL A 92 5.21 -25.94 -18.72
CA VAL A 92 6.46 -26.53 -19.22
C VAL A 92 7.17 -27.42 -18.19
N GLU A 93 6.93 -27.20 -16.90
CA GLU A 93 7.55 -27.96 -15.80
C GLU A 93 6.48 -28.67 -14.97
N THR A 94 6.54 -30.00 -14.97
CA THR A 94 5.63 -30.83 -14.18
C THR A 94 5.84 -30.60 -12.67
N GLY A 95 4.74 -30.49 -11.92
CA GLY A 95 4.79 -30.21 -10.47
C GLY A 95 4.97 -28.73 -10.11
N PHE A 96 5.22 -27.83 -11.07
CA PHE A 96 5.36 -26.39 -10.80
C PHE A 96 4.03 -25.69 -10.51
N ALA A 97 2.89 -26.28 -10.90
CA ALA A 97 1.56 -25.76 -10.61
C ALA A 97 1.32 -25.54 -9.10
N ASN A 98 1.81 -26.46 -8.25
CA ASN A 98 1.67 -26.34 -6.79
C ASN A 98 2.43 -25.15 -6.22
N LYS A 99 3.52 -24.71 -6.87
CA LYS A 99 4.29 -23.51 -6.48
C LYS A 99 3.58 -22.22 -6.86
N CYS A 100 2.62 -22.27 -7.77
CA CYS A 100 1.83 -21.11 -8.19
C CYS A 100 0.64 -20.83 -7.27
N LEU A 101 0.30 -21.77 -6.38
CA LEU A 101 -0.78 -21.66 -5.42
C LEU A 101 -0.20 -21.30 -4.05
N ILE A 102 -0.44 -20.06 -3.61
CA ILE A 102 0.04 -19.55 -2.32
C ILE A 102 -1.15 -19.56 -1.35
N PRO A 103 -1.13 -20.36 -0.27
CA PRO A 103 -2.24 -20.42 0.69
C PRO A 103 -2.50 -19.06 1.34
N THR A 104 -3.77 -18.65 1.39
CA THR A 104 -4.16 -17.31 1.85
C THR A 104 -4.30 -17.23 3.38
N ASP A 105 -4.49 -18.37 4.03
CA ASP A 105 -4.71 -18.50 5.49
C ASP A 105 -3.55 -17.99 6.35
N GLN A 106 -2.32 -18.00 5.82
CA GLN A 106 -1.14 -17.67 6.61
C GLN A 106 -0.95 -16.16 6.86
N HIS A 107 -1.71 -15.29 6.18
CA HIS A 107 -1.41 -13.86 6.15
C HIS A 107 -2.55 -12.93 6.56
N LEU A 108 -3.80 -13.40 6.57
CA LEU A 108 -4.99 -12.60 6.84
C LEU A 108 -5.79 -13.20 7.98
N ALA A 109 -6.16 -12.37 8.96
CA ALA A 109 -6.76 -12.81 10.22
C ALA A 109 -8.16 -13.42 10.06
N LYS A 110 -8.86 -13.09 8.96
CA LYS A 110 -10.14 -13.67 8.55
C LYS A 110 -10.19 -13.76 7.03
N THR A 111 -9.84 -14.92 6.51
CA THR A 111 -10.08 -15.29 5.10
C THR A 111 -11.30 -16.22 5.10
N LEU A 112 -12.38 -15.81 4.44
CA LEU A 112 -13.51 -16.70 4.15
C LEU A 112 -13.31 -17.20 2.73
N SER A 113 -12.89 -18.45 2.62
CA SER A 113 -12.47 -19.05 1.35
C SER A 113 -13.55 -19.93 0.71
N GLU A 114 -14.60 -20.30 1.45
CA GLU A 114 -15.73 -21.07 0.93
C GLU A 114 -16.98 -20.20 0.77
N GLY A 115 -17.18 -19.70 -0.45
CA GLY A 115 -18.40 -19.97 -1.23
C GLY A 115 -19.80 -19.75 -0.63
N LYS A 116 -20.01 -18.95 0.42
CA LYS A 116 -21.38 -18.58 0.84
C LYS A 116 -21.52 -17.11 1.19
N LEU A 117 -21.61 -16.30 0.12
CA LEU A 117 -21.98 -14.89 0.13
C LEU A 117 -23.50 -14.70 0.38
N LEU A 118 -24.09 -15.47 1.31
CA LEU A 118 -25.53 -15.40 1.62
C LEU A 118 -25.82 -14.92 3.04
N GLU A 119 -24.82 -14.81 3.92
CA GLU A 119 -25.08 -14.59 5.36
C GLU A 119 -24.46 -13.31 5.96
N LEU A 120 -23.66 -12.55 5.20
CA LEU A 120 -23.09 -11.29 5.69
C LEU A 120 -23.99 -10.07 5.48
N ILE A 121 -25.15 -10.22 4.83
CA ILE A 121 -26.25 -9.26 4.91
C ILE A 121 -27.17 -9.75 6.03
N HIS A 122 -26.99 -9.23 7.24
CA HIS A 122 -27.90 -9.48 8.34
C HIS A 122 -29.33 -9.06 7.92
N PRO A 123 -30.36 -9.91 8.04
CA PRO A 123 -31.74 -9.64 7.63
C PRO A 123 -32.50 -8.74 8.62
N SER A 124 -31.82 -7.78 9.26
CA SER A 124 -32.52 -6.75 10.04
C SER A 124 -31.75 -5.45 9.99
N ARG A 125 -32.25 -4.51 9.19
CA ARG A 125 -32.64 -3.14 9.57
C ARG A 125 -32.92 -2.35 8.27
N TRP A 126 -34.20 -2.05 8.04
CA TRP A 126 -34.63 -0.90 7.23
C TRP A 126 -34.62 0.34 8.12
#